data_AF-H3RM20-F1
#
_entry.id   AF-H3RM20-F1
#
_cell.length_a   1.000
_cell.length_b   1.000
_cell.length_c   1.000
_cell.angle_alpha   90.00
_cell.angle_beta   90.00
_cell.angle_gamma   90.00
#
_symmetry.space_group_name_H-M   'P 1'
#
loop_
_entity.id
_entity.type
_entity.pdbx_description
1 polymer ?
#
loop_
_entity_poly.entity_id
_entity_poly.type
_entity_poly.pdbx_seq_one_letter_code
_entity_poly.pdbx_strand_id
1 'polypeptide(L)'
;MLVFCCAINSAVGIPAIQSEINRQVKDGELIRLEAGLMLPKSTFETEKAILRHIAEGKGSVTPLMASVPEQYLTGLTAGQQAATRMVLESADRFTAVQGYAGVGKTTQFKAMLAAMETLPEDLRPEVVGLAPTHRAVEEMKSVGVRAQTLESFIWEDRQARMNGEKPDYGNTLFLIDEASMIG
;
A
#
# COMPACT_ATOMS: atom_id res chain seq x y z
N MET A 1 -18.03 -24.85 29.38
CA MET A 1 -17.11 -24.16 28.46
C MET A 1 -16.83 -25.11 27.31
N LEU A 2 -17.63 -25.02 26.24
CA LEU A 2 -17.57 -25.90 25.08
C LEU A 2 -16.43 -25.43 24.18
N VAL A 3 -15.34 -26.19 24.17
CA VAL A 3 -14.25 -26.07 23.21
C VAL A 3 -14.75 -26.65 21.90
N PHE A 4 -15.00 -25.80 20.90
CA PHE A 4 -15.19 -26.26 19.52
C PHE A 4 -13.83 -26.69 18.97
N CYS A 5 -13.52 -27.98 19.14
CA CYS A 5 -12.40 -28.62 18.47
C CYS A 5 -12.85 -28.93 17.03
N CYS A 6 -12.35 -28.17 16.05
CA CYS A 6 -12.56 -28.50 14.65
C CYS A 6 -11.73 -29.75 14.33
N ALA A 7 -12.35 -30.92 14.45
CA ALA A 7 -11.76 -32.18 14.02
C ALA A 7 -11.62 -32.14 12.49
N ILE A 8 -10.40 -31.94 12.00
CA ILE A 8 -10.09 -32.09 10.58
C ILE A 8 -10.23 -33.59 10.28
N ASN A 9 -11.39 -33.97 9.75
CA ASN A 9 -11.69 -35.36 9.42
C ASN A 9 -10.82 -35.79 8.22
N SER A 10 -9.91 -36.72 8.44
CA SER A 10 -8.92 -37.21 7.45
C SER A 10 -9.52 -38.11 6.36
N ALA A 11 -10.82 -37.97 6.06
CA ALA A 11 -11.55 -38.80 5.11
C ALA A 11 -12.41 -37.99 4.13
N VAL A 12 -11.98 -36.78 3.74
CA VAL A 12 -12.64 -36.08 2.64
C VAL A 12 -12.24 -36.73 1.32
N GLY A 13 -13.13 -37.55 0.75
CA GLY A 13 -12.92 -38.15 -0.55
C GLY A 13 -13.00 -37.13 -1.68
N ILE A 14 -12.26 -37.38 -2.78
CA ILE A 14 -12.30 -36.57 -4.01
C ILE A 14 -13.73 -36.26 -4.49
N PRO A 15 -14.71 -37.19 -4.43
CA PRO A 15 -16.10 -36.89 -4.84
C PRO A 15 -16.77 -35.81 -3.98
N ALA A 16 -16.47 -35.75 -2.68
CA ALA A 16 -17.03 -34.75 -1.78
C ALA A 16 -16.46 -33.35 -2.09
N ILE A 17 -15.15 -33.27 -2.37
CA ILE A 17 -14.50 -32.02 -2.81
C ILE A 17 -15.09 -31.54 -4.14
N GLN A 18 -15.28 -32.45 -5.10
CA GLN A 18 -15.85 -32.11 -6.40
C GLN A 18 -17.29 -31.60 -6.28
N SER A 19 -18.09 -32.22 -5.40
CA SER A 19 -19.45 -31.76 -5.11
C SER A 19 -19.47 -30.36 -4.51
N GLU A 20 -18.56 -30.09 -3.57
CA GLU A 20 -18.46 -28.78 -2.93
C GLU A 20 -17.99 -27.69 -3.91
N ILE A 21 -16.99 -27.98 -4.76
CA ILE A 21 -16.58 -27.06 -5.83
C ILE A 21 -17.74 -26.75 -6.77
N ASN A 22 -18.51 -27.77 -7.17
CA ASN A 22 -19.66 -27.57 -8.06
C ASN A 22 -20.76 -26.75 -7.39
N ARG A 23 -20.98 -26.94 -6.08
CA ARG A 23 -21.90 -26.13 -5.28
C ARG A 23 -21.45 -24.67 -5.27
N GLN A 24 -20.20 -24.40 -4.93
CA GLN A 24 -19.66 -23.03 -4.88
C GLN A 24 -19.69 -22.33 -6.24
N VAL A 25 -19.46 -23.05 -7.34
CA VAL A 25 -19.64 -22.48 -8.69
C VAL A 25 -21.11 -22.14 -8.95
N LYS A 26 -22.04 -23.01 -8.58
CA LYS A 26 -23.48 -22.77 -8.76
C LYS A 26 -23.96 -21.58 -7.93
N ASP A 27 -23.46 -21.46 -6.70
CA ASP A 27 -23.79 -20.38 -5.76
C ASP A 27 -23.06 -19.06 -6.13
N GLY A 28 -22.15 -19.10 -7.11
CA GLY A 28 -21.40 -17.94 -7.59
C GLY A 28 -20.26 -17.51 -6.67
N GLU A 29 -19.88 -18.33 -5.70
CA GLU A 29 -18.73 -18.13 -4.82
C GLU A 29 -17.40 -18.40 -5.55
N LEU A 30 -17.43 -19.30 -6.54
CA LEU A 30 -16.32 -19.59 -7.45
C LEU A 30 -16.68 -19.23 -8.89
N ILE A 31 -15.79 -18.51 -9.56
CA ILE A 31 -15.87 -18.16 -10.97
C ILE A 31 -14.98 -19.15 -11.75
N ARG A 32 -15.55 -19.86 -12.73
CA ARG A 32 -14.75 -20.69 -13.65
C ARG A 32 -14.14 -19.81 -14.73
N LEU A 33 -12.85 -20.02 -14.97
CA LEU A 33 -12.07 -19.40 -16.04
C LEU A 33 -11.72 -20.46 -17.10
N GLU A 34 -10.98 -20.04 -18.13
CA GLU A 34 -10.45 -20.94 -19.14
C GLU A 34 -9.41 -21.92 -18.57
N ALA A 35 -9.12 -22.98 -19.33
CA ALA A 35 -8.11 -24.00 -18.98
C ALA A 35 -8.31 -24.68 -17.62
N GLY A 36 -9.52 -24.68 -17.06
CA GLY A 36 -9.84 -25.32 -15.79
C GLY A 36 -9.46 -24.52 -14.54
N LEU A 37 -9.05 -23.26 -14.70
CA LEU A 37 -8.76 -22.37 -13.58
C LEU A 37 -10.07 -21.90 -12.90
N MET A 38 -10.01 -21.68 -11.59
CA MET A 38 -11.12 -21.14 -10.80
C MET A 38 -10.62 -20.00 -9.91
N LEU A 39 -11.46 -19.00 -9.73
CA LEU A 39 -11.16 -17.81 -8.93
C LEU A 39 -12.29 -17.59 -7.91
N PRO A 40 -11.98 -17.40 -6.62
CA PRO A 40 -12.98 -16.95 -5.65
C PRO A 40 -13.55 -15.60 -6.06
N LYS A 41 -14.88 -15.48 -6.05
CA LYS A 41 -15.56 -14.21 -6.38
C LYS A 41 -15.11 -13.09 -5.45
N SER A 42 -14.81 -13.39 -4.19
CA SER A 42 -14.26 -12.42 -3.24
C SER A 42 -12.93 -11.82 -3.73
N THR A 43 -11.99 -12.64 -4.22
CA THR A 43 -10.72 -12.16 -4.78
C THR A 43 -10.95 -11.30 -6.01
N PHE A 44 -11.87 -11.68 -6.89
CA PHE A 44 -12.23 -10.89 -8.07
C PHE A 44 -12.79 -9.50 -7.69
N GLU A 45 -13.72 -9.45 -6.74
CA GLU A 45 -14.32 -8.19 -6.30
C GLU A 45 -13.29 -7.30 -5.56
N THR A 46 -12.38 -7.90 -4.77
CA THR A 46 -11.27 -7.18 -4.15
C THR A 46 -10.36 -6.55 -5.21
N GLU A 47 -9.92 -7.31 -6.20
CA GLU A 47 -9.05 -6.80 -7.28
C GLU A 47 -9.74 -5.68 -8.06
N LYS A 48 -11.02 -5.86 -8.39
CA LYS A 48 -11.83 -4.83 -9.05
C LYS A 48 -11.91 -3.55 -8.21
N ALA A 49 -12.09 -3.67 -6.89
CA ALA A 49 -12.11 -2.53 -5.98
C ALA A 49 -10.76 -1.82 -5.92
N ILE A 50 -9.64 -2.55 -5.87
CA ILE A 50 -8.27 -2.00 -5.91
C ILE A 50 -8.07 -1.19 -7.20
N LEU A 51 -8.36 -1.79 -8.37
CA LEU A 51 -8.21 -1.13 -9.66
C LEU A 51 -9.07 0.13 -9.77
N ARG A 52 -10.31 0.07 -9.28
CA ARG A 52 -11.20 1.24 -9.23
C ARG A 52 -10.59 2.35 -8.39
N HIS A 53 -10.07 2.03 -7.20
CA HIS A 53 -9.46 3.05 -6.33
C HIS A 53 -8.20 3.67 -6.94
N ILE A 54 -7.39 2.89 -7.66
CA ILE A 54 -6.24 3.41 -8.39
C ILE A 54 -6.70 4.36 -9.50
N ALA A 55 -7.73 3.96 -10.27
CA ALA A 55 -8.27 4.78 -11.36
C ALA A 55 -8.89 6.10 -10.87
N GLU A 56 -9.71 6.04 -9.81
CA GLU A 56 -10.27 7.21 -9.13
C GLU A 56 -9.20 8.11 -8.51
N GLY A 57 -8.04 7.55 -8.19
CA GLY A 57 -6.91 8.28 -7.62
C GLY A 57 -6.15 9.14 -8.63
N LYS A 58 -6.31 8.90 -9.94
CA LYS A 58 -5.58 9.64 -10.98
C LYS A 58 -6.08 11.08 -11.10
N GLY A 59 -5.17 12.05 -11.07
CA GLY A 59 -5.50 13.48 -11.17
C GLY A 59 -6.48 13.96 -10.11
N SER A 60 -6.55 13.28 -8.96
CA SER A 60 -7.56 13.51 -7.92
C SER A 60 -7.08 14.37 -6.76
N VAL A 61 -5.78 14.65 -6.68
CA VAL A 61 -5.17 15.46 -5.62
C VAL A 61 -4.45 16.67 -6.19
N THR A 62 -4.32 17.72 -5.39
CA THR A 62 -3.46 18.85 -5.72
C THR A 62 -2.00 18.43 -5.53
N PRO A 63 -1.12 18.65 -6.52
CA PRO A 63 0.31 18.42 -6.35
C PRO A 63 0.86 19.17 -5.13
N LEU A 64 1.78 18.55 -4.39
CA LEU A 64 2.44 19.18 -3.25
C LEU A 64 3.25 20.40 -3.69
N MET A 65 3.83 20.34 -4.88
CA MET A 65 4.62 21.41 -5.49
C MET A 65 4.28 21.57 -6.97
N ALA A 66 4.28 22.81 -7.46
CA ALA A 66 4.21 23.07 -8.90
C ALA A 66 5.50 22.68 -9.63
N SER A 67 6.65 22.85 -8.95
CA SER A 67 7.97 22.44 -9.44
C SER A 67 8.90 22.27 -8.24
N VAL A 68 9.64 21.17 -8.20
CA VAL A 68 10.68 20.96 -7.18
C VAL A 68 11.88 21.87 -7.49
N PRO A 69 12.39 22.64 -6.52
CA PRO A 69 13.58 23.48 -6.72
C PRO A 69 14.85 22.64 -7.01
N GLU A 70 15.62 23.02 -8.02
CA GLU A 70 16.81 22.28 -8.50
C GLU A 70 17.88 22.02 -7.42
N GLN A 71 17.96 22.90 -6.41
CA GLN A 71 18.89 22.73 -5.30
C GLN A 71 18.67 21.42 -4.53
N TYR A 72 17.43 20.92 -4.45
CA TYR A 72 17.11 19.65 -3.79
C TYR A 72 17.33 18.44 -4.68
N LEU A 73 17.48 18.65 -5.99
CA LEU A 73 17.73 17.61 -6.98
C LEU A 73 19.23 17.45 -7.29
N THR A 74 20.02 18.45 -6.91
CA THR A 74 21.47 18.47 -7.13
C THR A 74 22.15 17.30 -6.41
N GLY A 75 22.93 16.50 -7.14
CA GLY A 75 23.61 15.32 -6.60
C GLY A 75 22.80 14.02 -6.65
N LEU A 76 21.51 14.08 -7.03
CA LEU A 76 20.72 12.89 -7.33
C LEU A 76 20.99 12.41 -8.76
N THR A 77 20.89 11.09 -8.98
CA THR A 77 20.86 10.51 -10.33
C THR A 77 19.60 10.93 -11.08
N ALA A 78 19.61 10.88 -12.42
CA ALA A 78 18.44 11.24 -13.24
C ALA A 78 17.16 10.47 -12.83
N GLY A 79 17.30 9.18 -12.50
CA GLY A 79 16.17 8.36 -12.03
C GLY A 79 15.62 8.83 -10.68
N GLN A 80 16.49 9.19 -9.73
CA GLN A 80 16.07 9.74 -8.43
C GLN A 80 15.43 11.12 -8.58
N GLN A 81 15.95 11.98 -9.47
CA GLN A 81 15.34 13.27 -9.76
C GLN A 81 13.94 13.11 -10.32
N ALA A 82 13.79 12.26 -11.35
CA ALA A 82 12.49 11.96 -11.96
C ALA A 82 11.51 11.40 -10.92
N ALA A 83 11.97 10.51 -10.06
CA ALA A 83 11.13 9.94 -9.01
C ALA A 83 10.73 10.96 -7.93
N THR A 84 11.64 11.86 -7.51
CA THR A 84 11.30 12.97 -6.59
C THR A 84 10.25 13.89 -7.19
N ARG A 85 10.39 14.27 -8.46
CA ARG A 85 9.38 15.07 -9.17
C ARG A 85 8.06 14.33 -9.28
N MET A 86 8.08 13.05 -9.63
CA MET A 86 6.87 12.23 -9.75
C MET A 86 6.10 12.11 -8.43
N VAL A 87 6.78 12.18 -7.28
CA VAL A 87 6.09 12.19 -5.97
C VAL A 87 5.57 13.57 -5.60
N LEU A 88 6.36 14.63 -5.79
CA LEU A 88 6.02 15.98 -5.32
C LEU A 88 5.16 16.80 -6.28
N GLU A 89 5.28 16.56 -7.59
CA GLU A 89 4.62 17.32 -8.66
C GLU A 89 3.39 16.60 -9.24
N SER A 90 3.13 15.35 -8.84
CA SER A 90 2.00 14.57 -9.37
C SER A 90 0.67 14.96 -8.73
N ALA A 91 -0.39 14.90 -9.54
CA ALA A 91 -1.78 15.04 -9.11
C ALA A 91 -2.44 13.67 -8.81
N ASP A 92 -1.68 12.58 -8.88
CA ASP A 92 -2.17 11.23 -8.61
C ASP A 92 -2.06 10.89 -7.11
N ARG A 93 -3.08 10.23 -6.56
CA ARG A 93 -3.10 9.77 -5.16
C ARG A 93 -2.15 8.59 -4.90
N PHE A 94 -1.83 7.82 -5.94
CA PHE A 94 -0.95 6.66 -5.84
C PHE A 94 0.16 6.78 -6.87
N THR A 95 1.39 6.83 -6.40
CA THR A 95 2.60 6.90 -7.24
C THR A 95 3.50 5.73 -6.92
N ALA A 96 3.78 4.91 -7.92
CA ALA A 96 4.73 3.81 -7.80
C ALA A 96 6.11 4.27 -8.26
N VAL A 97 7.10 4.20 -7.36
CA VAL A 97 8.51 4.49 -7.68
C VAL A 97 9.29 3.18 -7.68
N GLN A 98 9.86 2.82 -8.83
CA GLN A 98 10.74 1.66 -8.92
C GLN A 98 12.14 2.03 -8.42
N GLY A 99 12.57 1.40 -7.31
CA GLY A 99 13.92 1.54 -6.79
C GLY A 99 14.61 0.18 -6.67
N TYR A 100 15.69 -0.02 -7.44
CA TYR A 100 16.55 -1.20 -7.29
C TYR A 100 17.34 -1.15 -5.96
N ALA A 101 17.71 -2.31 -5.42
CA ALA A 101 18.52 -2.37 -4.20
C ALA A 101 19.85 -1.64 -4.40
N GLY A 102 20.29 -0.87 -3.40
CA GLY A 102 21.60 -0.20 -3.40
C GLY A 102 21.71 1.09 -4.23
N VAL A 103 20.64 1.57 -4.88
CA VAL A 103 20.69 2.80 -5.71
C VAL A 103 20.49 4.12 -4.95
N GLY A 104 20.43 4.08 -3.62
CA GLY A 104 20.35 5.28 -2.78
C GLY A 104 18.93 5.83 -2.56
N LYS A 105 17.91 4.97 -2.36
CA LYS A 105 16.54 5.40 -2.00
C LYS A 105 16.51 6.35 -0.80
N THR A 106 17.34 6.08 0.21
CA THR A 106 17.53 6.93 1.39
C THR A 106 17.92 8.37 1.02
N THR A 107 18.82 8.56 0.06
CA THR A 107 19.25 9.88 -0.41
C THR A 107 18.10 10.61 -1.09
N GLN A 108 17.34 9.89 -1.92
CA GLN A 108 16.14 10.43 -2.56
C GLN A 108 15.08 10.85 -1.53
N PHE A 109 14.82 10.04 -0.50
CA PHE A 109 13.90 10.41 0.57
C PHE A 109 14.34 11.66 1.31
N LYS A 110 15.63 11.79 1.66
CA LYS A 110 16.13 13.01 2.30
C LYS A 110 15.93 14.26 1.44
N ALA A 111 16.18 14.15 0.14
CA ALA A 111 15.95 15.25 -0.80
C ALA A 111 14.47 15.63 -0.87
N MET A 112 13.58 14.64 -0.91
CA MET A 112 12.13 14.84 -0.93
C MET A 112 11.64 15.53 0.35
N LEU A 113 12.04 15.03 1.52
CA LEU A 113 11.71 15.64 2.81
C LEU A 113 12.22 17.09 2.90
N ALA A 114 13.47 17.33 2.49
CA ALA A 114 14.06 18.66 2.49
C ALA A 114 13.32 19.64 1.56
N ALA A 115 12.84 19.17 0.41
CA ALA A 115 11.99 19.98 -0.46
C ALA A 115 10.65 20.30 0.24
N MET A 116 10.00 19.30 0.86
CA MET A 116 8.71 19.47 1.54
C MET A 116 8.78 20.47 2.72
N GLU A 117 9.92 20.58 3.40
CA GLU A 117 10.12 21.59 4.46
C GLU A 117 10.02 23.03 3.95
N THR A 118 10.13 23.27 2.63
CA THR A 118 9.92 24.60 2.04
C THR A 118 8.46 24.97 1.85
N LEU A 119 7.55 23.99 1.97
CA LEU A 119 6.11 24.26 1.88
C LEU A 119 5.63 25.06 3.10
N PRO A 120 4.63 25.94 2.92
CA PRO A 120 3.87 26.52 4.01
C PRO A 120 3.39 25.45 5.00
N GLU A 121 3.37 25.74 6.30
CA GLU A 121 3.02 24.76 7.34
C GLU A 121 1.63 24.15 7.14
N ASP A 122 0.68 24.93 6.61
CA ASP A 122 -0.68 24.50 6.30
C ASP A 122 -0.78 23.57 5.08
N LEU A 123 0.22 23.59 4.20
CA LEU A 123 0.32 22.73 3.01
C LEU A 123 1.32 21.58 3.17
N ARG A 124 2.07 21.55 4.28
CA ARG A 124 3.07 20.50 4.53
C ARG A 124 2.35 19.25 5.04
N PRO A 125 2.42 18.12 4.31
CA PRO A 125 1.74 16.90 4.76
C PRO A 125 2.57 16.18 5.83
N GLU A 126 1.88 15.46 6.71
CA GLU A 126 2.53 14.52 7.61
C GLU A 126 3.08 13.34 6.80
N VAL A 127 4.38 13.03 6.95
CA VAL A 127 4.99 11.90 6.25
C VAL A 127 5.01 10.67 7.15
N VAL A 128 4.36 9.59 6.69
CA VAL A 128 4.22 8.33 7.44
C VAL A 128 4.80 7.18 6.62
N GLY A 129 5.87 6.59 7.13
CA GLY A 129 6.51 5.41 6.56
C GLY A 129 5.81 4.12 6.99
N LEU A 130 5.51 3.25 6.05
CA LEU A 130 4.98 1.91 6.26
C LEU A 130 5.91 0.90 5.59
N ALA A 131 6.22 -0.17 6.30
CA ALA A 131 7.01 -1.27 5.76
C ALA A 131 6.50 -2.63 6.26
N PRO A 132 6.77 -3.71 5.51
CA PRO A 132 6.44 -5.07 5.93
C PRO A 132 7.37 -5.57 7.05
N THR A 133 8.61 -5.07 7.12
CA THR A 133 9.63 -5.55 8.08
C THR A 133 10.08 -4.48 9.07
N HIS A 134 10.44 -4.90 10.30
CA HIS A 134 11.00 -3.99 11.30
C HIS A 134 12.30 -3.33 10.85
N ARG A 135 13.13 -4.04 10.07
CA ARG A 135 14.37 -3.49 9.52
C ARG A 135 14.10 -2.30 8.60
N ALA A 136 13.20 -2.42 7.63
CA ALA A 136 12.86 -1.31 6.75
C ALA A 136 12.22 -0.13 7.51
N VAL A 137 11.44 -0.43 8.57
CA VAL A 137 10.95 0.60 9.50
C VAL A 137 12.10 1.35 10.18
N GLU A 138 13.10 0.65 10.70
CA GLU A 138 14.28 1.26 11.32
C GLU A 138 15.10 2.10 10.32
N GLU A 139 15.25 1.63 9.08
CA GLU A 139 15.90 2.37 8.01
C GLU A 139 15.17 3.69 7.71
N MET A 140 13.84 3.68 7.64
CA MET A 140 13.03 4.91 7.49
C MET A 140 13.13 5.84 8.73
N LYS A 141 13.11 5.29 9.95
CA LYS A 141 13.28 6.09 11.17
C LYS A 141 14.65 6.76 11.23
N SER A 142 15.70 6.08 10.77
CA SER A 142 17.07 6.60 10.75
C SER A 142 17.23 7.86 9.88
N VAL A 143 16.30 8.09 8.94
CA VAL A 143 16.28 9.28 8.08
C VAL A 143 15.28 10.35 8.55
N GLY A 144 14.67 10.17 9.73
CA GLY A 144 13.76 11.13 10.34
C GLY A 144 12.29 10.96 9.97
N VAL A 145 11.91 9.87 9.29
CA VAL A 145 10.50 9.60 8.96
C VAL A 145 9.81 8.86 10.11
N ARG A 146 8.61 9.32 10.50
CA ARG A 146 7.76 8.55 11.41
C ARG A 146 7.34 7.27 10.69
N ALA A 147 7.76 6.10 11.18
CA ALA A 147 7.46 4.83 10.51
C ALA A 147 7.00 3.72 11.45
N GLN A 148 6.19 2.81 10.93
CA GLN A 148 5.74 1.59 11.60
C GLN A 148 5.45 0.47 10.60
N THR A 149 5.16 -0.74 11.08
CA THR A 149 4.81 -1.84 10.18
C THR A 149 3.42 -1.62 9.60
N LEU A 150 3.20 -2.12 8.37
CA LEU A 150 1.89 -2.03 7.74
C LEU A 150 0.80 -2.72 8.57
N GLU A 151 1.11 -3.89 9.15
CA GLU A 151 0.18 -4.64 9.99
C GLU A 151 -0.23 -3.85 11.25
N SER A 152 0.72 -3.21 11.93
CA SER A 152 0.41 -2.38 13.10
C SER A 152 -0.49 -1.20 12.73
N PHE A 153 -0.20 -0.53 11.61
CA PHE A 153 -1.05 0.57 11.13
C PHE A 153 -2.48 0.12 10.82
N ILE A 154 -2.66 -0.99 10.10
CA ILE A 154 -3.98 -1.54 9.77
C ILE A 154 -4.73 -1.94 11.05
N TRP A 155 -4.04 -2.52 12.04
CA TRP A 155 -4.63 -2.87 13.32
C TRP A 155 -5.11 -1.63 14.08
N GLU A 156 -4.27 -0.59 14.18
CA GLU A 156 -4.59 0.67 14.84
C GLU A 156 -5.76 1.40 14.16
N ASP A 157 -5.75 1.55 12.83
CA ASP A 157 -6.86 2.17 12.08
C ASP A 157 -8.17 1.40 12.29
N ARG A 158 -8.13 0.05 12.29
CA ARG A 158 -9.31 -0.77 12.57
C ARG A 158 -9.84 -0.54 13.98
N GLN A 159 -8.96 -0.51 14.98
CA GLN A 159 -9.35 -0.26 16.38
C GLN A 159 -9.96 1.13 16.55
N ALA A 160 -9.34 2.17 15.99
CA ALA A 160 -9.86 3.53 16.01
C ALA A 160 -11.28 3.60 15.42
N ARG A 161 -11.50 2.99 14.25
CA ARG A 161 -12.83 2.91 13.61
C ARG A 161 -13.85 2.16 14.45
N MET A 162 -13.45 1.05 15.09
CA MET A 162 -14.34 0.29 15.99
C MET A 162 -14.75 1.11 17.20
N ASN A 163 -13.88 1.99 17.68
CA ASN A 163 -14.15 2.92 18.78
C ASN A 163 -14.99 4.15 18.33
N GLY A 164 -15.39 4.21 17.06
CA GLY A 164 -16.18 5.31 16.51
C GLY A 164 -15.35 6.51 16.06
N GLU A 165 -14.02 6.42 16.14
CA GLU A 165 -13.13 7.45 15.60
C GLU A 165 -13.15 7.42 14.07
N LYS A 166 -12.88 8.58 13.46
CA LYS A 166 -12.70 8.72 12.02
C LYS A 166 -11.31 9.31 11.77
N PRO A 167 -10.28 8.46 11.63
CA PRO A 167 -8.95 8.93 11.29
C PRO A 167 -9.01 9.76 10.00
N ASP A 168 -8.44 10.96 10.05
CA ASP A 168 -8.32 11.85 8.90
C ASP A 168 -6.89 11.79 8.37
N TYR A 169 -6.76 11.40 7.11
CA TYR A 169 -5.49 11.31 6.39
C TYR A 169 -5.44 12.28 5.20
N GLY A 170 -6.28 13.31 5.19
CA GLY A 170 -6.40 14.25 4.08
C GLY A 170 -5.13 15.05 3.77
N ASN A 171 -4.24 15.21 4.77
CA ASN A 171 -2.94 15.87 4.62
C ASN A 171 -1.79 14.93 5.06
N THR A 172 -1.84 13.66 4.64
CA THR A 172 -0.84 12.65 4.98
C THR A 172 -0.23 12.05 3.72
N LEU A 173 1.10 12.03 3.65
CA LEU A 173 1.86 11.32 2.63
C LEU A 173 2.34 9.98 3.20
N PHE A 174 1.73 8.89 2.73
CA PHE A 174 2.20 7.54 3.06
C PHE A 174 3.33 7.12 2.14
N LEU A 175 4.44 6.68 2.72
CA LEU A 175 5.57 6.08 2.03
C LEU A 175 5.60 4.60 2.33
N ILE A 176 5.46 3.77 1.30
CA ILE A 176 5.51 2.31 1.45
C ILE A 176 6.81 1.81 0.84
N ASP A 177 7.72 1.30 1.67
CA ASP A 177 8.94 0.61 1.20
C ASP A 177 8.74 -0.91 1.21
N GLU A 178 9.53 -1.61 0.40
CA GLU A 178 9.44 -3.06 0.21
C GLU A 178 8.03 -3.54 -0.19
N ALA A 179 7.31 -2.71 -0.98
CA ALA A 179 5.93 -2.99 -1.36
C ALA A 179 5.74 -4.33 -2.11
N SER A 180 6.81 -4.87 -2.71
CA SER A 180 6.81 -6.20 -3.34
C SER A 180 6.57 -7.36 -2.37
N MET A 181 6.70 -7.14 -1.05
CA MET A 181 6.43 -8.15 -0.03
C MET A 181 5.00 -8.09 0.51
N ILE A 182 4.17 -7.18 -0.01
CA ILE A 182 2.78 -6.99 0.40
C ILE A 182 1.88 -7.63 -0.67
N GLY A 183 0.92 -8.46 -0.25
CA GLY A 183 -0.04 -9.15 -1.11
C GLY A 183 -1.29 -9.59 -0.38
#